data_AF-A0A535R7B6-F1
#
_entry.id   AF-A0A535R7B6-F1
#
_cell.length_a   1.000
_cell.length_b   1.000
_cell.length_c   1.000
_cell.angle_alpha   90.00
_cell.angle_beta   90.00
_cell.angle_gamma   90.00
#
_symmetry.space_group_name_H-M   'P 1'
#
loop_
_entity.id
_entity.type
_entity.pdbx_description
1 polymer ?
#
loop_
_entity_poly.entity_id
_entity_poly.type
_entity_poly.pdbx_seq_one_letter_code
_entity_poly.pdbx_strand_id
1 'polypeptide(L)'
;MVMDIAHRVPDEMPSVAYTLGASRWTVFYKVFLPATFPEVVDALRITMGWAWTYLIVAELVAAEHGIGSFILIAERYLRADRIIAAIITIGVLGLITDTLFAAIHRIAFPYVQKVRA
;
A
#
# COMPACT_ATOMS: atom_id res chain seq x y z
N MET A 1 4.27 11.67 3.97
CA MET A 1 4.78 10.36 3.49
C MET A 1 5.53 10.48 2.18
N VAL A 2 4.89 10.78 1.03
CA VAL A 2 5.62 10.87 -0.26
C VAL A 2 6.63 12.02 -0.28
N MET A 3 6.28 13.18 0.29
CA MET A 3 7.21 14.31 0.44
C MET A 3 8.42 13.96 1.33
N ASP A 4 8.23 13.13 2.36
CA ASP A 4 9.33 12.70 3.24
C ASP A 4 10.30 11.78 2.51
N ILE A 5 9.79 10.90 1.63
CA ILE A 5 10.59 10.04 0.76
C ILE A 5 11.40 10.89 -0.23
N ALA A 6 10.80 11.94 -0.78
CA ALA A 6 11.49 12.87 -1.65
C ALA A 6 12.69 13.55 -0.96
N HIS A 7 12.54 13.95 0.30
CA HIS A 7 13.62 14.57 1.09
C HIS A 7 14.72 13.59 1.54
N ARG A 8 14.49 12.27 1.49
CA ARG A 8 15.51 11.27 1.86
C ARG A 8 16.55 11.03 0.77
N VAL A 9 16.26 11.43 -0.47
CA VAL A 9 17.21 11.28 -1.57
C VAL A 9 18.38 12.25 -1.35
N PRO A 10 19.63 11.77 -1.26
CA PRO A 10 20.78 12.64 -1.13
C PRO A 10 20.90 13.60 -2.30
N ASP A 11 21.16 14.88 -2.03
CA ASP A 11 21.34 15.94 -3.06
C ASP A 11 22.51 15.66 -4.02
N GLU A 12 23.38 14.70 -3.66
CA GLU A 12 24.50 14.20 -4.46
C GLU A 12 24.02 13.51 -5.75
N MET A 13 22.92 12.76 -5.71
CA MET A 13 22.38 12.03 -6.87
C MET A 13 22.02 12.95 -8.05
N PRO A 14 21.21 14.01 -7.88
CA PRO A 14 20.93 14.95 -8.95
C PRO A 14 22.18 15.73 -9.35
N SER A 15 23.06 16.10 -8.40
CA SER A 15 24.30 16.82 -8.67
C SER A 15 25.23 16.07 -9.64
N VAL A 16 25.45 14.76 -9.40
CA VAL A 16 26.26 13.90 -10.30
C VAL A 16 25.63 13.77 -11.68
N ALA A 17 24.30 13.65 -11.75
CA ALA A 17 23.59 13.56 -13.03
C ALA A 17 23.72 14.87 -13.85
N TYR A 18 23.68 16.03 -13.18
CA TYR A 18 23.94 17.31 -13.84
C TYR A 18 25.38 17.45 -14.34
N THR A 19 26.38 16.94 -13.59
CA THR A 19 27.78 16.90 -14.05
C THR A 19 27.97 16.05 -15.30
N LEU A 20 27.16 15.01 -15.47
CA LEU A 20 27.13 14.17 -16.68
C LEU A 20 26.35 14.79 -17.86
N GLY A 21 25.90 16.04 -17.72
CA GLY A 21 25.19 16.78 -18.78
C GLY A 21 23.69 16.44 -18.89
N ALA A 22 23.10 15.80 -17.88
CA ALA A 22 21.68 15.47 -17.90
C ALA A 22 20.79 16.74 -17.78
N SER A 23 19.71 16.81 -18.56
CA SER A 23 18.70 17.86 -18.43
C SER A 23 17.84 17.65 -17.18
N ARG A 24 17.18 18.70 -16.67
CA ARG A 24 16.30 18.63 -15.47
C ARG A 24 15.24 17.53 -15.59
N TRP A 25 14.66 17.37 -16.78
CA TRP A 25 13.68 16.32 -17.06
C TRP A 25 14.31 14.92 -17.06
N THR A 26 15.53 14.79 -17.58
CA THR A 26 16.28 13.54 -17.56
C THR A 26 16.61 13.13 -16.13
N VAL A 27 17.06 14.07 -15.28
CA VAL A 27 17.33 13.82 -13.86
C VAL A 27 16.06 13.36 -13.14
N PHE A 28 14.92 14.03 -13.37
CA PHE A 28 13.66 13.66 -12.75
C PHE A 28 13.22 12.23 -13.11
N TYR A 29 13.10 11.91 -14.41
CA TYR A 29 12.56 10.62 -14.85
C TYR A 29 13.53 9.44 -14.76
N LYS A 30 14.84 9.66 -14.93
CA LYS A 30 15.82 8.57 -14.96
C LYS A 30 16.59 8.38 -13.66
N VAL A 31 16.61 9.37 -12.77
CA VAL A 31 17.38 9.31 -11.52
C VAL A 31 16.44 9.38 -10.33
N PHE A 32 15.69 10.47 -10.20
CA PHE A 32 14.89 10.73 -9.01
C PHE A 32 13.67 9.81 -8.88
N LEU A 33 12.88 9.68 -9.95
CA LEU A 33 11.68 8.84 -9.97
C LEU A 33 12.03 7.38 -9.68
N PRO A 34 12.92 6.69 -10.41
CA PRO A 34 13.23 5.28 -10.13
C PRO A 34 13.90 5.06 -8.77
N ALA A 35 14.58 6.06 -8.20
CA ALA A 35 15.14 5.97 -6.86
C ALA A 35 14.09 6.03 -5.75
N THR A 36 13.06 6.88 -5.89
CA THR A 36 12.00 7.09 -4.88
C THR A 36 10.82 6.14 -5.03
N PHE A 37 10.56 5.67 -6.25
CA PHE A 37 9.37 4.89 -6.57
C PHE A 37 9.17 3.63 -5.71
N PRO A 38 10.20 2.83 -5.38
CA PRO A 38 10.05 1.68 -4.48
C PRO A 38 9.55 2.08 -3.08
N GLU A 39 10.14 3.12 -2.49
CA GLU A 39 9.71 3.63 -1.19
C GLU A 39 8.29 4.21 -1.23
N VAL A 40 7.89 4.81 -2.36
CA VAL A 40 6.52 5.29 -2.57
C VAL A 40 5.53 4.13 -2.58
N VAL A 41 5.87 3.00 -3.21
CA VAL A 41 4.99 1.83 -3.21
C VAL A 41 4.92 1.16 -1.83
N ASP A 42 6.02 1.14 -1.07
CA ASP A 42 6.00 0.70 0.32
C ASP A 42 5.09 1.59 1.19
N ALA A 43 5.17 2.92 1.02
CA ALA A 43 4.27 3.86 1.68
C ALA A 43 2.81 3.64 1.27
N LEU A 44 2.55 3.37 -0.01
CA LEU A 44 1.21 3.07 -0.52
C LEU A 44 0.64 1.82 0.15
N ARG A 45 1.45 0.76 0.30
CA ARG A 45 1.04 -0.47 1.00
C ARG A 45 0.65 -0.21 2.44
N ILE A 46 1.42 0.61 3.17
CA ILE A 46 1.07 0.99 4.54
C ILE A 46 -0.29 1.72 4.56
N THR A 47 -0.50 2.68 3.66
CA THR A 47 -1.77 3.41 3.57
C THR A 47 -2.95 2.52 3.15
N MET A 48 -2.71 1.45 2.39
CA MET A 48 -3.74 0.47 2.02
C MET A 48 -4.26 -0.28 3.25
N GLY A 49 -3.39 -0.57 4.23
CA GLY A 49 -3.81 -1.15 5.51
C GLY A 49 -4.81 -0.26 6.24
N TRP A 50 -4.60 1.06 6.23
CA TRP A 50 -5.56 2.02 6.78
C TRP A 50 -6.85 2.09 5.97
N ALA A 51 -6.75 2.04 4.64
CA ALA A 51 -7.91 2.03 3.76
C ALA A 51 -8.86 0.84 4.04
N TRP A 52 -8.32 -0.32 4.43
CA TRP A 52 -9.12 -1.48 4.81
C TRP A 52 -10.02 -1.21 6.01
N THR A 53 -9.50 -0.55 7.05
CA THR A 53 -10.30 -0.15 8.21
C THR A 53 -11.43 0.79 7.81
N TYR A 54 -11.14 1.79 6.97
CA TYR A 54 -12.15 2.72 6.48
C TYR A 54 -13.19 2.07 5.58
N LEU A 55 -12.80 1.08 4.76
CA LEU A 55 -13.73 0.30 3.95
C LEU A 55 -14.75 -0.40 4.82
N ILE A 56 -14.31 -1.06 5.90
CA ILE A 56 -15.20 -1.74 6.85
C ILE A 56 -16.15 -0.73 7.51
N VAL A 57 -15.63 0.41 7.96
CA VAL A 57 -16.45 1.48 8.54
C VAL A 57 -17.50 1.98 7.55
N ALA A 58 -17.12 2.15 6.27
CA ALA A 58 -18.06 2.56 5.23
C ALA A 58 -19.14 1.50 4.97
N GLU A 59 -18.77 0.21 4.95
CA GLU A 59 -19.73 -0.89 4.81
C GLU A 59 -20.73 -0.93 5.97
N LEU A 60 -20.28 -0.67 7.20
CA LEU A 60 -21.14 -0.68 8.39
C LEU A 60 -22.18 0.45 8.40
N VAL A 61 -21.85 1.60 7.81
CA VAL A 61 -22.71 2.79 7.86
C VAL A 61 -23.69 2.86 6.69
N ALA A 62 -23.25 2.50 5.48
CA ALA A 62 -23.99 2.82 4.26
C ALA A 62 -24.20 1.65 3.29
N ALA A 63 -23.55 0.50 3.49
CA ALA A 63 -23.71 -0.62 2.57
C ALA A 63 -24.87 -1.52 2.99
N GLU A 64 -25.83 -1.72 2.08
CA GLU A 64 -26.89 -2.71 2.27
C GLU A 64 -26.35 -4.15 2.18
N HIS A 65 -25.29 -4.34 1.38
CA HIS A 65 -24.66 -5.63 1.14
C HIS A 65 -23.16 -5.53 1.42
N GLY A 66 -22.65 -6.37 2.31
CA GLY A 66 -21.23 -6.38 2.70
C GLY A 66 -20.98 -7.32 3.88
N ILE A 67 -19.70 -7.55 4.20
CA ILE A 67 -19.35 -8.37 5.37
C ILE A 67 -19.60 -7.56 6.65
N GLY A 68 -19.39 -6.24 6.60
CA GLY A 68 -19.76 -5.34 7.69
C GLY A 68 -21.25 -5.39 8.02
N SER A 69 -22.13 -5.24 7.02
CA SER A 69 -23.57 -5.30 7.24
C SER A 69 -24.04 -6.69 7.70
N PHE A 70 -23.40 -7.76 7.25
CA PHE A 70 -23.65 -9.12 7.74
C PHE A 70 -23.35 -9.27 9.24
N ILE A 71 -22.28 -8.66 9.75
CA ILE A 71 -21.95 -8.67 11.18
C ILE A 71 -23.06 -8.00 11.99
N LEU A 72 -23.56 -6.84 11.55
CA LEU A 72 -24.65 -6.13 12.22
C LEU A 72 -25.94 -6.96 12.28
N ILE A 73 -26.23 -7.72 11.23
CA ILE A 73 -27.37 -8.63 11.20
C ILE A 73 -27.13 -9.80 12.17
N ALA A 74 -25.95 -10.41 12.14
CA ALA A 74 -25.62 -11.53 13.03
C ALA A 74 -25.65 -11.13 14.52
N GLU A 75 -25.22 -9.90 14.84
CA GLU A 75 -25.30 -9.29 16.17
C GLU A 75 -26.74 -9.17 16.67
N ARG A 76 -27.67 -8.71 15.81
CA ARG A 76 -29.11 -8.61 16.16
C ARG A 76 -29.71 -9.97 16.54
N TYR A 77 -29.22 -11.06 15.96
CA TYR A 77 -29.67 -12.41 16.27
C TYR A 77 -28.82 -13.11 17.34
N LEU A 78 -27.87 -12.40 17.98
CA LEU A 78 -26.94 -12.92 18.99
C LEU A 78 -26.18 -14.20 18.53
N ARG A 79 -25.92 -14.30 17.22
CA ARG A 79 -25.23 -15.45 16.62
C ARG A 79 -23.72 -15.23 16.62
N ALA A 80 -23.10 -15.47 17.78
CA ALA A 80 -21.67 -15.30 17.98
C ALA A 80 -20.81 -16.17 17.03
N ASP A 81 -21.31 -17.37 16.69
CA ASP A 81 -20.72 -18.26 15.70
C ASP A 81 -20.50 -17.58 14.34
N ARG A 82 -21.51 -16.83 13.87
CA ARG A 82 -21.47 -16.13 12.59
C ARG A 82 -20.60 -14.87 12.63
N ILE A 83 -20.61 -14.15 13.76
CA ILE A 83 -19.77 -12.96 13.95
C ILE A 83 -18.29 -13.37 13.88
N ILE A 84 -17.91 -14.44 14.58
CA ILE A 84 -16.53 -14.94 14.56
C ILE A 84 -16.13 -15.37 13.15
N ALA A 85 -17.00 -16.10 12.43
CA ALA A 85 -16.74 -16.50 11.05
C ALA A 85 -16.51 -15.30 10.13
N ALA A 86 -17.30 -14.22 10.29
CA ALA A 86 -17.14 -12.99 9.52
C ALA A 86 -15.81 -12.27 9.82
N ILE A 87 -15.42 -12.17 11.11
CA ILE A 87 -14.14 -11.57 11.52
C ILE A 87 -12.96 -12.34 10.92
N ILE A 88 -12.99 -13.67 10.97
CA ILE A 88 -11.96 -14.52 10.35
C ILE A 88 -11.91 -14.27 8.84
N THR A 89 -13.07 -14.19 8.18
CA THR A 89 -13.17 -13.94 6.74
C THR A 89 -12.54 -12.59 6.36
N ILE A 90 -12.80 -11.52 7.11
CA ILE A 90 -12.17 -10.21 6.91
C ILE A 90 -10.66 -10.30 7.08
N GLY A 91 -10.18 -10.99 8.11
CA GLY A 91 -8.75 -11.20 8.34
C GLY A 91 -8.06 -11.92 7.18
N VAL A 92 -8.70 -12.97 6.66
CA VAL A 92 -8.19 -13.70 5.49
C VAL A 92 -8.19 -12.83 4.24
N LEU A 93 -9.27 -12.08 3.96
CA LEU A 93 -9.32 -11.17 2.81
C LEU A 93 -8.29 -10.05 2.90
N GLY A 94 -8.07 -9.49 4.10
CA GLY A 94 -7.02 -8.51 4.34
C GLY A 94 -5.63 -9.09 4.05
N LEU A 95 -5.35 -10.32 4.52
CA LEU A 95 -4.09 -11.00 4.26
C LEU A 95 -3.89 -11.33 2.78
N ILE A 96 -4.93 -11.79 2.08
CA ILE A 96 -4.89 -12.04 0.63
C ILE A 96 -4.58 -10.74 -0.11
N THR A 97 -5.21 -9.64 0.28
CA THR A 97 -5.00 -8.34 -0.37
C THR A 97 -3.57 -7.83 -0.12
N ASP A 98 -3.07 -7.95 1.10
CA ASP A 98 -1.70 -7.55 1.45
C ASP A 98 -0.64 -8.41 0.73
N THR A 99 -0.85 -9.72 0.68
CA THR A 99 0.06 -10.64 -0.03
C THR A 99 0.04 -10.42 -1.54
N LEU A 100 -1.11 -10.11 -2.13
CA LEU A 100 -1.23 -9.72 -3.53
C LEU A 100 -0.47 -8.43 -3.82
N PHE A 101 -0.61 -7.41 -2.96
CA PHE A 101 0.15 -6.17 -3.07
C PHE A 101 1.66 -6.40 -2.94
N ALA A 102 2.09 -7.25 -2.01
CA ALA A 102 3.49 -7.62 -1.86
C ALA A 102 4.04 -8.35 -3.09
N ALA A 103 3.25 -9.25 -3.69
CA ALA A 103 3.63 -9.95 -4.92
C ALA A 103 3.76 -8.99 -6.11
N ILE A 104 2.80 -8.07 -6.27
CA ILE A 104 2.84 -7.02 -7.31
C ILE A 104 4.08 -6.16 -7.13
N HIS A 105 4.39 -5.74 -5.90
CA HIS A 105 5.57 -4.94 -5.59
C HIS A 105 6.87 -5.65 -6.00
N ARG A 106 6.98 -6.95 -5.70
CA ARG A 106 8.14 -7.77 -6.05
C ARG A 106 8.32 -7.94 -7.55
N ILE A 107 7.22 -8.07 -8.31
CA ILE A 107 7.26 -8.21 -9.77
C ILE A 107 7.60 -6.86 -10.42
N ALA A 108 7.07 -5.76 -9.90
CA ALA A 108 7.29 -4.43 -10.46
C ALA A 108 8.72 -3.91 -10.25
N PHE A 109 9.38 -4.26 -9.14
CA PHE A 109 10.71 -3.72 -8.79
C PHE A 109 11.76 -4.81 -8.47
N PRO A 110 12.13 -5.65 -9.45
CA PRO A 110 13.13 -6.69 -9.25
C PRO A 110 14.54 -6.13 -8.97
N TYR A 111 14.81 -4.89 -9.38
CA TYR A 111 16.12 -4.24 -9.22
C TYR A 111 16.41 -3.76 -7.79
N VAL A 112 15.38 -3.54 -6.97
CA VAL A 112 15.53 -3.06 -5.58
C VAL A 112 15.96 -4.19 -4.65
N GLN A 113 15.55 -5.43 -4.93
CA GLN A 113 15.93 -6.61 -4.13
C GLN A 113 17.44 -6.93 -4.22
N LYS A 114 18.13 -6.55 -5.31
CA LYS A 114 19.56 -6.83 -5.49
C LYS A 114 20.50 -5.94 -4.68
N VAL A 115 20.03 -4.78 -4.20
CA VAL A 115 20.88 -3.78 -3.52
C VAL A 115 20.94 -4.01 -2.01
N ARG A 116 20.07 -4.87 -1.46
CA ARG A 116 19.93 -5.14 -0.01
C ARG A 116 20.39 -6.54 0.43
N ALA A 117 20.95 -7.35 -0.49
CA ALA A 117 21.43 -8.71 -0.23
C ALA A 117 22.96 -8.76 -0.17
#